data_AF-A0A3E0KH03-F1
#
_entry.id   AF-A0A3E0KH03-F1
#
_cell.length_a   1.000
_cell.length_b   1.000
_cell.length_c   1.000
_cell.angle_alpha   90.00
_cell.angle_beta   90.00
_cell.angle_gamma   90.00
#
_symmetry.space_group_name_H-M   'P 1'
#
loop_
_entity.id
_entity.type
_entity.pdbx_description
1 polymer ?
#
loop_
_entity_poly.entity_id
_entity_poly.type
_entity_poly.pdbx_seq_one_letter_code
_entity_poly.pdbx_strand_id
1 'polypeptide(L)'
;MLLVAALLFGSLALAGTAAAVEAPALITSAGQSPGALMVRVLADQAGVANVFDATVGPEALADAKSFIVVIGASMKGLGAAGIDVADEFARIESLLETAKELGIPVIAMHVEGGPRRGATSDDLSRLVFPYADYAIVRADGNDDGFFSDLAAEFGVTLETVEKTVDAAAVLRTLYGN
;
A
#
# COMPACT_ATOMS: atom_id res chain seq x y z
N MET A 1 18.22 -1.35 58.22
CA MET A 1 17.91 -0.27 57.25
C MET A 1 18.13 -0.83 55.86
N LEU A 2 17.07 -0.73 55.05
CA LEU A 2 16.93 -1.20 53.67
C LEU A 2 18.01 -0.55 52.77
N LEU A 3 18.72 -1.31 51.94
CA LEU A 3 19.40 -0.76 50.76
C LEU A 3 18.80 -1.40 49.53
N VAL A 4 17.88 -0.68 48.89
CA VAL A 4 17.36 -0.94 47.56
C VAL A 4 18.28 -0.17 46.60
N ALA A 5 19.01 -0.88 45.73
CA ALA A 5 19.70 -0.28 44.60
C ALA A 5 19.04 -0.81 43.32
N ALA A 6 18.44 0.12 42.59
CA ALA A 6 17.58 -0.11 41.44
C ALA A 6 18.33 -0.75 40.26
N LEU A 7 17.79 -1.85 39.73
CA LEU A 7 18.13 -2.32 38.39
C LEU A 7 17.42 -1.42 37.37
N LEU A 8 18.19 -0.55 36.72
CA LEU A 8 17.79 0.15 35.50
C LEU A 8 17.76 -0.86 34.35
N PHE A 9 16.62 -1.48 34.11
CA PHE A 9 16.35 -2.14 32.83
C PHE A 9 16.14 -1.05 31.77
N GLY A 10 17.20 -0.71 31.05
CA GLY A 10 17.09 0.02 29.80
C GLY A 10 16.42 -0.89 28.78
N SER A 11 15.18 -0.61 28.43
CA SER A 11 14.50 -1.25 27.31
C SER A 11 15.24 -0.86 26.01
N LEU A 12 16.01 -1.79 25.45
CA LEU A 12 16.41 -1.71 24.05
C LEU A 12 15.12 -1.79 23.23
N ALA A 13 14.67 -0.64 22.71
CA ALA A 13 13.74 -0.64 21.61
C ALA A 13 14.46 -1.29 20.42
N LEU A 14 14.05 -2.51 20.09
CA LEU A 14 14.43 -3.16 18.85
C LEU A 14 13.79 -2.30 17.75
N ALA A 15 14.54 -1.36 17.18
CA ALA A 15 14.16 -0.73 15.93
C ALA A 15 14.10 -1.88 14.91
N GLY A 16 12.88 -2.37 14.65
CA GLY A 16 12.65 -3.39 13.65
C GLY A 16 13.18 -2.84 12.33
N THR A 17 14.30 -3.41 11.87
CA THR A 17 14.66 -3.34 10.46
C THR A 17 13.49 -3.96 9.73
N ALA A 18 12.61 -3.12 9.15
CA ALA A 18 11.60 -3.60 8.23
C ALA A 18 12.32 -4.50 7.23
N ALA A 19 11.89 -5.76 7.13
CA ALA A 19 12.45 -6.68 6.17
C ALA A 19 12.36 -6.01 4.79
N ALA A 20 13.49 -5.91 4.09
CA ALA A 20 13.52 -5.30 2.76
C ALA A 20 12.54 -6.06 1.86
N VAL A 21 11.62 -5.33 1.23
CA VAL A 21 10.67 -5.91 0.28
C VAL A 21 11.40 -6.25 -1.00
N GLU A 22 11.15 -7.43 -1.55
CA GLU A 22 11.81 -7.90 -2.77
C GLU A 22 11.09 -7.44 -4.06
N ALA A 23 11.87 -7.19 -5.10
CA ALA A 23 11.41 -6.88 -6.46
C ALA A 23 11.57 -8.13 -7.38
N PRO A 24 10.80 -8.27 -8.48
CA PRO A 24 9.91 -7.26 -9.06
C PRO A 24 8.59 -7.10 -8.31
N ALA A 25 8.11 -5.86 -8.22
CA ALA A 25 6.78 -5.55 -7.73
C ALA A 25 5.75 -5.64 -8.86
N LEU A 26 4.61 -6.30 -8.63
CA LEU A 26 3.43 -6.10 -9.46
C LEU A 26 2.71 -4.84 -8.97
N ILE A 27 2.43 -3.89 -9.87
CA ILE A 27 1.71 -2.65 -9.55
C ILE A 27 0.38 -2.65 -10.30
N THR A 28 -0.73 -2.51 -9.58
CA THR A 28 -2.06 -2.39 -10.18
C THR A 28 -2.87 -1.24 -9.57
N SER A 29 -3.92 -0.83 -10.28
CA SER A 29 -4.90 0.11 -9.73
C SER A 29 -6.02 -0.65 -9.04
N ALA A 30 -6.43 -0.17 -7.87
CA ALA A 30 -7.73 -0.45 -7.28
C ALA A 30 -8.61 0.80 -7.45
N GLY A 31 -9.52 0.78 -8.42
CA GLY A 31 -10.44 1.87 -8.73
C GLY A 31 -10.10 2.69 -9.99
N GLN A 32 -9.13 2.24 -10.79
CA GLN A 32 -8.77 2.79 -12.10
C GLN A 32 -8.48 4.31 -12.11
N SER A 33 -7.80 4.81 -11.09
CA SER A 33 -7.39 6.21 -11.02
C SER A 33 -5.98 6.45 -11.58
N PRO A 34 -5.63 7.70 -11.96
CA PRO A 34 -4.29 8.04 -12.45
C PRO A 34 -3.16 7.73 -11.46
N GLY A 35 -3.47 7.61 -10.16
CA GLY A 35 -2.51 7.34 -9.10
C GLY A 35 -1.66 6.10 -9.35
N ALA A 36 -2.22 5.04 -9.95
CA ALA A 36 -1.47 3.82 -10.22
C ALA A 36 -0.30 4.03 -11.18
N LEU A 37 -0.50 4.87 -12.22
CA LEU A 37 0.57 5.26 -13.12
C LEU A 37 1.60 6.17 -12.42
N MET A 38 1.15 7.05 -11.53
CA MET A 38 2.05 7.89 -10.72
C MET A 38 2.96 7.00 -9.87
N VAL A 39 2.39 6.01 -9.18
CA VAL A 39 3.17 5.06 -8.36
C VAL A 39 4.16 4.26 -9.20
N ARG A 40 3.78 3.79 -10.39
CA ARG A 40 4.73 3.14 -11.30
C ARG A 40 5.92 4.06 -11.65
N VAL A 41 5.67 5.33 -11.95
CA VAL A 41 6.75 6.31 -12.20
C VAL A 41 7.63 6.52 -10.95
N LEU A 42 7.04 6.56 -9.76
CA LEU A 42 7.78 6.73 -8.51
C LEU A 42 8.59 5.47 -8.15
N ALA A 43 8.08 4.28 -8.46
CA ALA A 43 8.80 3.02 -8.34
C ALA A 43 10.01 2.97 -9.29
N ASP A 44 9.84 3.40 -10.55
CA ASP A 44 10.93 3.55 -11.52
C ASP A 44 12.02 4.52 -10.98
N GLN A 45 11.61 5.67 -10.42
CA GLN A 45 12.52 6.65 -9.79
C GLN A 45 13.22 6.11 -8.52
N ALA A 46 12.57 5.20 -7.82
CA ALA A 46 13.10 4.52 -6.64
C ALA A 46 14.02 3.32 -7.00
N GLY A 47 14.19 3.00 -8.28
CA GLY A 47 14.98 1.86 -8.74
C GLY A 47 14.30 0.51 -8.51
N VAL A 48 12.99 0.51 -8.24
CA VAL A 48 12.22 -0.72 -7.98
C VAL A 48 11.84 -1.35 -9.30
N ALA A 49 12.41 -2.52 -9.61
CA ALA A 49 11.96 -3.30 -10.76
C ALA A 49 10.47 -3.62 -10.60
N ASN A 50 9.66 -3.34 -11.62
CA ASN A 50 8.21 -3.50 -11.53
C ASN A 50 7.58 -3.93 -12.85
N VAL A 51 6.43 -4.57 -12.73
CA VAL A 51 5.48 -4.81 -13.81
C VAL A 51 4.22 -4.03 -13.47
N PHE A 52 3.77 -3.17 -14.38
CA PHE A 52 2.57 -2.38 -14.19
C PHE A 52 1.49 -2.77 -15.18
N ASP A 53 0.32 -3.12 -14.64
CA ASP A 53 -0.91 -3.30 -15.39
C ASP A 53 -2.10 -2.88 -14.51
N ALA A 54 -2.85 -1.89 -14.99
CA ALA A 54 -3.96 -1.30 -14.25
C ALA A 54 -5.14 -2.26 -14.08
N THR A 55 -5.28 -3.25 -14.96
CA THR A 55 -6.44 -4.16 -15.04
C THR A 55 -6.03 -5.62 -14.95
N VAL A 56 -4.86 -5.88 -14.35
CA VAL A 56 -4.26 -7.21 -14.27
C VAL A 56 -5.15 -8.21 -13.52
N GLY A 57 -5.07 -9.47 -13.94
CA GLY A 57 -5.63 -10.61 -13.23
C GLY A 57 -4.64 -11.25 -12.23
N PRO A 58 -5.13 -12.14 -11.35
CA PRO A 58 -4.33 -12.78 -10.30
C PRO A 58 -3.15 -13.61 -10.81
N GLU A 59 -3.23 -14.14 -12.03
CA GLU A 59 -2.16 -14.92 -12.65
C GLU A 59 -0.82 -14.18 -12.76
N ALA A 60 -0.84 -12.84 -12.81
CA ALA A 60 0.36 -12.04 -12.89
C ALA A 60 1.17 -11.99 -11.58
N LEU A 61 0.59 -12.42 -10.45
CA LEU A 61 1.30 -12.47 -9.16
C LEU A 61 2.33 -13.61 -9.09
N ALA A 62 2.24 -14.62 -9.98
CA ALA A 62 3.13 -15.79 -9.96
C ALA A 62 4.61 -15.44 -10.14
N ASP A 63 4.91 -14.38 -10.89
CA ASP A 63 6.27 -13.89 -11.15
C ASP A 63 6.67 -12.71 -10.24
N ALA A 64 5.78 -12.25 -9.37
CA ALA A 64 5.99 -11.12 -8.49
C ALA A 64 6.65 -11.53 -7.17
N LYS A 65 7.44 -10.62 -6.59
CA LYS A 65 8.01 -10.74 -5.25
C LYS A 65 7.32 -9.86 -4.23
N SER A 66 6.55 -8.88 -4.69
CA SER A 66 5.73 -7.98 -3.89
C SER A 66 4.57 -7.46 -4.73
N PHE A 67 3.51 -7.01 -4.05
CA PHE A 67 2.30 -6.52 -4.70
C PHE A 67 1.96 -5.12 -4.22
N ILE A 68 2.01 -4.14 -5.12
CA ILE A 68 1.62 -2.75 -4.85
C ILE A 68 0.21 -2.52 -5.38
N VAL A 69 -0.73 -2.25 -4.46
CA VAL A 69 -2.13 -1.94 -4.78
C VAL A 69 -2.37 -0.45 -4.58
N VAL A 70 -2.67 0.25 -5.67
CA VAL A 70 -2.85 1.70 -5.63
C VAL A 70 -4.33 2.05 -5.56
N ILE A 71 -4.75 2.52 -4.39
CA ILE A 71 -6.15 2.76 -4.03
C ILE A 71 -6.57 4.16 -4.46
N GLY A 72 -7.58 4.21 -5.31
CA GLY A 72 -8.27 5.44 -5.68
C GLY A 72 -9.31 5.17 -6.75
N ALA A 73 -10.57 5.44 -6.44
CA ALA A 73 -11.67 5.27 -7.38
C ALA A 73 -11.82 6.45 -8.33
N SER A 74 -12.01 6.14 -9.61
CA SER A 74 -12.31 7.08 -10.69
C SER A 74 -13.43 6.51 -11.56
N MET A 75 -14.66 7.03 -11.43
CA MET A 75 -15.80 6.57 -12.24
C MET A 75 -15.54 6.71 -13.75
N LYS A 76 -14.81 7.76 -14.15
CA LYS A 76 -14.37 7.93 -15.54
C LYS A 76 -13.34 6.86 -15.94
N GLY A 77 -12.42 6.53 -15.05
CA GLY A 77 -11.39 5.51 -15.27
C GLY A 77 -11.99 4.12 -15.42
N LEU A 78 -12.88 3.74 -14.50
CA LEU A 78 -13.65 2.50 -14.54
C LEU A 78 -14.46 2.39 -15.85
N GLY A 79 -15.19 3.44 -16.21
CA GLY A 79 -15.93 3.48 -17.48
C GLY A 79 -15.05 3.35 -18.72
N ALA A 80 -13.83 3.89 -18.69
CA ALA A 80 -12.87 3.76 -19.80
C ALA A 80 -12.23 2.37 -19.87
N ALA A 81 -12.05 1.71 -18.72
CA ALA A 81 -11.57 0.33 -18.64
C ALA A 81 -12.67 -0.69 -19.01
N GLY A 82 -13.94 -0.27 -19.06
CA GLY A 82 -15.06 -1.18 -19.29
C GLY A 82 -15.34 -2.08 -18.09
N ILE A 83 -14.98 -1.63 -16.89
CA ILE A 83 -15.11 -2.36 -15.62
C ILE A 83 -16.14 -1.62 -14.76
N ASP A 84 -17.14 -2.32 -14.26
CA ASP A 84 -18.06 -1.73 -13.29
C ASP A 84 -17.50 -1.80 -11.85
N VAL A 85 -18.17 -1.13 -10.90
CA VAL A 85 -17.68 -1.07 -9.53
C VAL A 85 -17.64 -2.45 -8.88
N ALA A 86 -18.65 -3.30 -9.10
CA ALA A 86 -18.69 -4.62 -8.46
C ALA A 86 -17.59 -5.54 -9.01
N ASP A 87 -17.40 -5.52 -10.33
CA ASP A 87 -16.34 -6.26 -11.01
C ASP A 87 -14.96 -5.81 -10.53
N GLU A 88 -14.76 -4.52 -10.30
CA GLU A 88 -13.49 -4.01 -9.77
C GLU A 88 -13.21 -4.51 -8.36
N PHE A 89 -14.22 -4.53 -7.48
CA PHE A 89 -14.06 -5.06 -6.12
C PHE A 89 -13.72 -6.56 -6.16
N ALA A 90 -14.43 -7.34 -6.97
CA ALA A 90 -14.16 -8.77 -7.13
C ALA A 90 -12.75 -9.03 -7.69
N ARG A 91 -12.31 -8.21 -8.65
CA ARG A 91 -10.96 -8.31 -9.22
C ARG A 91 -9.90 -8.07 -8.14
N ILE A 92 -10.03 -6.97 -7.39
CA ILE A 92 -9.10 -6.62 -6.32
C ILE A 92 -9.10 -7.67 -5.21
N GLU A 93 -10.26 -8.18 -4.80
CA GLU A 93 -10.35 -9.26 -3.82
C GLU A 93 -9.58 -10.51 -4.27
N SER A 94 -9.77 -10.97 -5.52
CA SER A 94 -9.06 -12.16 -6.02
C SER A 94 -7.54 -11.97 -6.09
N LEU A 95 -7.08 -10.76 -6.41
CA LEU A 95 -5.65 -10.41 -6.40
C LEU A 95 -5.08 -10.47 -4.98
N LEU A 96 -5.80 -9.92 -3.99
CA LEU A 96 -5.37 -9.91 -2.59
C LEU A 96 -5.34 -11.32 -2.00
N GLU A 97 -6.35 -12.15 -2.30
CA GLU A 97 -6.39 -13.56 -1.91
C GLU A 97 -5.21 -14.33 -2.50
N THR A 98 -4.93 -14.15 -3.79
CA THR A 98 -3.79 -14.79 -4.46
C THR A 98 -2.45 -14.33 -3.88
N ALA A 99 -2.28 -13.03 -3.59
CA ALA A 99 -1.07 -12.52 -2.98
C ALA A 99 -0.82 -13.15 -1.60
N LYS A 100 -1.89 -13.30 -0.80
CA LYS A 100 -1.85 -13.98 0.49
C LYS A 100 -1.51 -15.46 0.37
N GLU A 101 -2.09 -16.17 -0.60
CA GLU A 101 -1.80 -17.58 -0.86
C GLU A 101 -0.33 -17.81 -1.27
N LEU A 102 0.23 -16.90 -2.06
CA LEU A 102 1.64 -16.91 -2.47
C LEU A 102 2.59 -16.43 -1.37
N GLY A 103 2.07 -15.81 -0.30
CA GLY A 103 2.86 -15.26 0.80
C GLY A 103 3.74 -14.09 0.38
N ILE A 104 3.34 -13.33 -0.65
CA ILE A 104 4.07 -12.13 -1.08
C ILE A 104 3.51 -10.90 -0.37
N PRO A 105 4.37 -9.96 0.04
CA PRO A 105 3.95 -8.78 0.79
C PRO A 105 3.10 -7.84 -0.05
N VAL A 106 2.06 -7.28 0.56
CA VAL A 106 1.13 -6.32 -0.05
C VAL A 106 1.41 -4.91 0.48
N ILE A 107 1.62 -3.98 -0.44
CA ILE A 107 1.88 -2.56 -0.18
C ILE A 107 0.68 -1.76 -0.69
N ALA A 108 -0.12 -1.25 0.23
CA ALA A 108 -1.24 -0.37 -0.09
C ALA A 108 -0.73 1.06 -0.33
N MET A 109 -1.16 1.71 -1.40
CA MET A 109 -0.76 3.09 -1.67
C MET A 109 -1.96 3.98 -1.99
N HIS A 110 -2.06 5.13 -1.32
CA HIS A 110 -3.03 6.18 -1.65
C HIS A 110 -2.31 7.52 -1.84
N VAL A 111 -1.83 7.75 -3.06
CA VAL A 111 -0.94 8.90 -3.36
C VAL A 111 -1.64 10.13 -3.94
N GLU A 112 -2.92 10.00 -4.30
CA GLU A 112 -3.72 11.12 -4.80
C GLU A 112 -4.37 11.97 -3.69
N GLY A 113 -4.26 11.51 -2.43
CA GLY A 113 -4.65 12.22 -1.21
C GLY A 113 -6.13 12.56 -1.10
N GLY A 114 -6.44 13.55 -0.27
CA GLY A 114 -7.81 13.98 0.05
C GLY A 114 -8.76 14.11 -1.15
N PRO A 115 -8.35 14.72 -2.28
CA PRO A 115 -9.18 14.81 -3.48
C PRO A 115 -9.61 13.47 -4.10
N ARG A 116 -8.95 12.35 -3.76
CA ARG A 116 -9.28 11.00 -4.22
C ARG A 116 -9.95 10.14 -3.14
N ARG A 117 -10.16 10.67 -1.92
CA ARG A 117 -11.04 10.07 -0.92
C ARG A 117 -12.51 10.12 -1.35
N GLY A 118 -13.34 9.31 -0.71
CA GLY A 118 -14.78 9.20 -1.01
C GLY A 118 -15.23 7.75 -0.93
N ALA A 119 -16.56 7.53 -0.88
CA ALA A 119 -17.15 6.24 -0.53
C ALA A 119 -16.49 5.03 -1.22
N THR A 120 -16.35 5.05 -2.56
CA THR A 120 -15.76 3.92 -3.29
C THR A 120 -14.27 3.73 -3.01
N SER A 121 -13.47 4.81 -2.89
CA SER A 121 -12.05 4.69 -2.53
C SER A 121 -11.88 4.17 -1.10
N ASP A 122 -12.74 4.62 -0.18
CA ASP A 122 -12.71 4.23 1.22
C ASP A 122 -13.13 2.76 1.37
N ASP A 123 -14.13 2.32 0.60
CA ASP A 123 -14.55 0.91 0.56
C ASP A 123 -13.46 0.00 -0.04
N LEU A 124 -12.77 0.44 -1.10
CA LEU A 124 -11.58 -0.26 -1.60
C LEU A 124 -10.46 -0.30 -0.55
N SER A 125 -10.31 0.77 0.25
CA SER A 125 -9.33 0.79 1.35
C SER A 125 -9.67 -0.24 2.42
N ARG A 126 -10.96 -0.36 2.79
CA ARG A 126 -11.44 -1.40 3.72
C ARG A 126 -11.27 -2.81 3.16
N LEU A 127 -11.32 -2.99 1.85
CA LEU A 127 -11.03 -4.28 1.19
C LEU A 127 -9.53 -4.61 1.23
N VAL A 128 -8.66 -3.63 0.97
CA VAL A 128 -7.21 -3.83 0.81
C VAL A 128 -6.46 -3.94 2.13
N PHE A 129 -6.76 -3.08 3.11
CA PHE A 129 -5.99 -2.99 4.37
C PHE A 129 -5.90 -4.29 5.18
N PRO A 130 -6.91 -5.17 5.24
CA PRO A 130 -6.79 -6.47 5.92
C PRO A 130 -5.71 -7.40 5.36
N TYR A 131 -5.24 -7.13 4.14
CA TYR A 131 -4.21 -7.91 3.45
C TYR A 131 -2.87 -7.17 3.38
N ALA A 132 -2.82 -5.89 3.74
CA ALA A 132 -1.64 -5.06 3.59
C ALA A 132 -0.63 -5.28 4.71
N ASP A 133 0.65 -5.35 4.36
CA ASP A 133 1.76 -5.37 5.32
C ASP A 133 2.30 -3.96 5.57
N TYR A 134 2.23 -3.12 4.53
CA TYR A 134 2.73 -1.76 4.53
C TYR A 134 1.78 -0.82 3.78
N ALA A 135 1.66 0.42 4.22
CA ALA A 135 0.83 1.44 3.58
C ALA A 135 1.59 2.76 3.40
N ILE A 136 1.49 3.36 2.21
CA ILE A 136 2.00 4.71 1.92
C ILE A 136 0.84 5.60 1.52
N VAL A 137 0.56 6.64 2.31
CA VAL A 137 -0.61 7.50 2.12
C VAL A 137 -0.17 8.96 2.07
N ARG A 138 -0.71 9.75 1.13
CA ARG A 138 -0.50 11.21 1.16
C ARG A 138 -1.24 11.80 2.36
N ALA A 139 -0.57 12.64 3.15
CA ALA A 139 -1.04 13.10 4.46
C ALA A 139 -2.46 13.69 4.44
N ASP A 140 -2.76 14.54 3.45
CA ASP A 140 -4.09 15.14 3.25
C ASP A 140 -5.19 14.12 2.91
N GLY A 141 -4.83 12.90 2.51
CA GLY A 141 -5.73 11.77 2.36
C GLY A 141 -6.10 11.11 3.69
N ASN A 142 -5.45 11.46 4.79
CA ASN A 142 -5.65 10.89 6.12
C ASN A 142 -5.95 11.96 7.19
N ASP A 143 -6.42 13.15 6.79
CA ASP A 143 -6.73 14.26 7.71
C ASP A 143 -7.77 13.86 8.78
N ASP A 144 -8.65 12.91 8.46
CA ASP A 144 -9.68 12.36 9.35
C ASP A 144 -9.20 11.17 10.19
N GLY A 145 -7.95 10.74 10.03
CA GLY A 145 -7.39 9.56 10.70
C GLY A 145 -7.83 8.22 10.10
N PHE A 146 -8.59 8.20 9.01
CA PHE A 146 -9.18 6.98 8.44
C PHE A 146 -8.16 5.87 8.15
N PHE A 147 -7.06 6.19 7.49
CA PHE A 147 -6.01 5.20 7.20
C PHE A 147 -5.20 4.86 8.44
N SER A 148 -5.04 5.79 9.39
CA SER A 148 -4.42 5.50 10.69
C SER A 148 -5.24 4.48 11.48
N ASP A 149 -6.57 4.62 11.48
CA ASP A 149 -7.47 3.69 12.16
C ASP A 149 -7.43 2.30 11.50
N LEU A 150 -7.51 2.23 10.17
CA LEU A 150 -7.37 0.96 9.44
C LEU A 150 -6.00 0.31 9.68
N ALA A 151 -4.92 1.08 9.65
CA ALA A 151 -3.58 0.55 9.90
C ALA A 151 -3.45 0.00 11.31
N ALA A 152 -4.00 0.68 12.32
CA ALA A 152 -4.02 0.20 13.70
C ALA A 152 -4.89 -1.05 13.87
N GLU A 153 -6.03 -1.13 13.19
CA GLU A 153 -6.95 -2.27 13.23
C GLU A 153 -6.30 -3.54 12.67
N PHE A 154 -5.61 -3.44 11.53
CA PHE A 154 -5.04 -4.59 10.82
C PHE A 154 -3.53 -4.80 11.06
N GLY A 155 -2.90 -3.95 11.87
CA GLY A 155 -1.46 -4.04 12.18
C GLY A 155 -0.55 -3.66 11.01
N VAL A 156 -1.03 -2.82 10.09
CA VAL A 156 -0.30 -2.37 8.91
C VAL A 156 0.73 -1.30 9.30
N THR A 157 1.95 -1.38 8.78
CA THR A 157 2.92 -0.29 8.94
C THR A 157 2.52 0.87 8.02
N LEU A 158 2.05 1.98 8.58
CA LEU A 158 1.63 3.16 7.82
C LEU A 158 2.73 4.24 7.81
N GLU A 159 3.10 4.68 6.62
CA GLU A 159 3.91 5.87 6.40
C GLU A 159 3.12 6.94 5.63
N THR A 160 3.09 8.16 6.17
CA THR A 160 2.44 9.31 5.54
C THR A 160 3.45 10.21 4.86
N VAL A 161 3.12 10.65 3.64
CA VAL A 161 3.96 11.57 2.86
C VAL A 161 3.24 12.89 2.60
N GLU A 162 3.93 14.02 2.68
CA GLU A 162 3.32 15.33 2.42
C GLU A 162 2.98 15.51 0.93
N LYS A 163 3.85 15.05 0.04
CA LYS A 163 3.63 15.13 -1.41
C LYS A 163 3.73 13.75 -2.03
N THR A 164 2.96 13.54 -3.10
CA THR A 164 3.01 12.31 -3.91
C THR A 164 4.43 11.93 -4.32
N VAL A 165 5.28 12.91 -4.66
CA VAL A 165 6.67 12.67 -5.09
C VAL A 165 7.56 12.11 -3.97
N ASP A 166 7.22 12.36 -2.71
CA ASP A 166 8.02 11.92 -1.57
C ASP A 166 7.88 10.40 -1.36
N ALA A 167 6.81 9.78 -1.87
CA ALA A 167 6.62 8.33 -1.84
C ALA A 167 7.73 7.55 -2.57
N ALA A 168 8.45 8.16 -3.53
CA ALA A 168 9.62 7.54 -4.15
C ALA A 168 10.76 7.30 -3.14
N ALA A 169 10.94 8.19 -2.15
CA ALA A 169 11.95 8.00 -1.10
C ALA A 169 11.57 6.86 -0.14
N VAL A 170 10.27 6.74 0.16
CA VAL A 170 9.72 5.64 0.98
C VAL A 170 9.91 4.30 0.27
N LEU A 171 9.52 4.21 -1.01
CA LEU A 171 9.74 3.02 -1.83
C LEU A 171 11.23 2.65 -1.91
N ARG A 172 12.12 3.62 -2.10
CA ARG A 172 13.57 3.38 -2.12
C ARG A 172 14.05 2.72 -0.82
N THR A 173 13.59 3.25 0.31
CA THR A 173 13.94 2.71 1.64
C THR A 173 13.36 1.32 1.84
N LEU A 174 12.10 1.11 1.46
CA LEU A 174 11.38 -0.15 1.62
C LEU A 174 12.02 -1.30 0.82
N TYR A 175 12.54 -1.00 -0.38
CA TYR A 175 13.20 -1.96 -1.26
C TYR A 175 14.73 -2.00 -1.11
N GLY A 176 15.32 -1.14 -0.25
CA GLY A 176 16.76 -1.12 0.02
C GLY A 176 17.65 -0.63 -1.13
N ASN A 177 17.14 0.30 -1.95
CA ASN A 177 17.82 0.85 -3.14
C ASN A 177 18.58 2.17 -2.90
#